data_AF-A0A2D6F1A1-F1
#
_entry.id   AF-A0A2D6F1A1-F1
#
_cell.length_a   1.000
_cell.length_b   1.000
_cell.length_c   1.000
_cell.angle_alpha   90.00
_cell.angle_beta   90.00
_cell.angle_gamma   90.00
#
_symmetry.space_group_name_H-M   'P 1'
#
loop_
_entity.id
_entity.type
_entity.pdbx_description
1 polymer ?
#
loop_
_entity_poly.entity_id
_entity_poly.type
_entity_poly.pdbx_seq_one_letter_code
_entity_poly.pdbx_strand_id
1 'polypeptide(L)'
;MGGYGAILLSTMVTWPLKVIALSPQFGISQEDIPFDKRWISNYDHTKAIFKNCKLSAAHEYFIVYDNCHTTDTCHVKRLMFSNAQAVINRIKIPFSGHVVGDFSAAFLGSIVKSIFNNSLSLREINKKRKELRVESPVYMMNLVKSLFDRGKNQKALYFLEKYENIIDNQDFSCLFRSRIYLRMKKSMLALNFARMNINLESEERLRHLISVYKYLGWTHEFELFSNILVKKTNASKRTLDFLNR
;
A
#
# COMPACT_ATOMS: atom_id res chain seq x y z
N MET A 1 -10.21 -8.53 -5.99
CA MET A 1 -9.82 -8.05 -7.34
C MET A 1 -11.00 -7.38 -8.07
N GLY A 2 -11.80 -6.53 -7.39
CA GLY A 2 -13.07 -6.06 -7.95
C GLY A 2 -12.98 -4.95 -9.01
N GLY A 3 -11.92 -4.13 -9.00
CA GLY A 3 -11.81 -2.97 -9.90
C GLY A 3 -11.67 -3.32 -11.39
N TYR A 4 -11.12 -4.48 -11.74
CA TYR A 4 -10.90 -4.93 -13.13
C TYR A 4 -12.18 -5.29 -13.84
N GLY A 5 -13.04 -6.04 -13.16
CA GLY A 5 -14.26 -6.57 -13.75
C GLY A 5 -15.17 -5.45 -14.24
N ALA A 6 -15.35 -4.40 -13.43
CA ALA A 6 -16.19 -3.26 -13.81
C ALA A 6 -15.70 -2.60 -15.10
N ILE A 7 -14.39 -2.37 -15.24
CA ILE A 7 -13.83 -1.75 -16.42
C ILE A 7 -13.91 -2.69 -17.63
N LEU A 8 -13.44 -3.93 -17.50
CA LEU A 8 -13.36 -4.88 -18.60
C LEU A 8 -14.74 -5.25 -19.12
N LEU A 9 -15.68 -5.57 -18.22
CA LEU A 9 -17.04 -5.95 -18.59
C LEU A 9 -17.84 -4.75 -19.11
N SER A 10 -17.47 -3.51 -18.77
CA SER A 10 -18.16 -2.33 -19.34
C SER A 10 -18.08 -2.32 -20.87
N THR A 11 -16.98 -2.80 -21.45
CA THR A 11 -16.80 -2.84 -22.91
C THR A 11 -17.80 -3.74 -23.63
N MET A 12 -18.44 -4.67 -22.92
CA MET A 12 -19.49 -5.54 -23.47
C MET A 12 -20.86 -4.84 -23.53
N VAL A 13 -20.98 -3.65 -22.96
CA VAL A 13 -22.23 -2.91 -22.88
C VAL A 13 -22.21 -1.76 -23.88
N THR A 14 -23.22 -1.69 -24.74
CA THR A 14 -23.27 -0.72 -25.84
C THR A 14 -23.96 0.59 -25.47
N TRP A 15 -24.74 0.64 -24.38
CA TRP A 15 -25.34 1.87 -23.89
C TRP A 15 -24.40 2.63 -22.93
N PRO A 16 -24.54 3.96 -22.80
CA PRO A 16 -23.73 4.75 -21.87
C PRO A 16 -23.84 4.26 -20.42
N LEU A 17 -22.68 4.15 -19.75
CA LEU A 17 -22.58 3.69 -18.37
C LEU A 17 -21.76 4.66 -17.54
N LYS A 18 -22.06 4.71 -16.24
CA LYS A 18 -21.14 5.20 -15.22
C LYS A 18 -20.40 4.01 -14.62
N VAL A 19 -19.11 3.93 -14.88
CA VAL A 19 -18.26 2.80 -14.45
C VAL A 19 -17.46 3.24 -13.24
N ILE A 20 -17.71 2.63 -12.08
CA ILE A 20 -16.99 2.93 -10.85
C ILE A 20 -15.98 1.82 -10.60
N ALA A 21 -14.69 2.18 -10.50
CA ALA A 21 -13.62 1.23 -10.24
C ALA A 21 -12.79 1.65 -9.02
N LEU A 22 -12.64 0.73 -8.07
CA LEU A 22 -11.83 0.90 -6.87
C LEU A 22 -10.45 0.26 -7.09
N SER A 23 -9.39 1.06 -6.97
CA SER A 23 -7.99 0.67 -7.14
C SER A 23 -7.72 -0.22 -8.36
N PRO A 24 -8.09 0.21 -9.58
CA PRO A 24 -7.84 -0.59 -10.75
C PRO A 24 -6.34 -0.59 -11.13
N GLN A 25 -5.75 -1.79 -11.18
CA GLN A 25 -4.69 -2.22 -12.09
C GLN A 25 -5.09 -2.13 -13.58
N PHE A 26 -4.13 -1.73 -14.40
CA PHE A 26 -4.25 -1.69 -15.87
C PHE A 26 -4.22 -3.08 -16.51
N GLY A 27 -3.53 -4.03 -15.89
CA GLY A 27 -3.37 -5.40 -16.35
C GLY A 27 -2.58 -6.20 -15.31
N ILE A 28 -2.07 -7.36 -15.71
CA ILE A 28 -1.15 -8.18 -14.89
C ILE A 28 0.13 -8.57 -15.64
N SER A 29 0.23 -8.24 -16.93
CA SER A 29 1.37 -8.60 -17.78
C SER A 29 2.60 -7.79 -17.45
N GLN A 30 3.73 -8.46 -17.18
CA GLN A 30 5.00 -7.79 -16.91
C GLN A 30 5.51 -6.97 -18.11
N GLU A 31 5.08 -7.29 -19.33
CA GLU A 31 5.35 -6.48 -20.53
C GLU A 31 4.64 -5.11 -20.43
N ASP A 32 3.39 -5.11 -19.97
CA ASP A 32 2.53 -3.91 -19.91
C ASP A 32 2.74 -3.07 -18.64
N ILE A 33 3.10 -3.73 -17.54
CA ILE A 33 3.21 -3.14 -16.18
C ILE A 33 4.46 -3.64 -15.43
N PRO A 34 5.68 -3.41 -15.96
CA PRO A 34 6.93 -3.91 -15.36
C PRO A 34 7.19 -3.38 -13.93
N PHE A 35 6.43 -2.38 -13.49
CA PHE A 35 6.50 -1.81 -12.15
C PHE A 35 5.76 -2.64 -11.07
N ASP A 36 4.86 -3.55 -11.44
CA ASP A 36 4.06 -4.33 -10.49
C ASP A 36 4.50 -5.80 -10.43
N LYS A 37 5.31 -6.11 -9.41
CA LYS A 37 5.93 -7.44 -9.24
C LYS A 37 5.02 -8.48 -8.57
N ARG A 38 3.81 -8.09 -8.13
CA ARG A 38 2.92 -8.98 -7.36
C ARG A 38 2.51 -10.24 -8.11
N TRP A 39 2.51 -10.17 -9.44
CA TRP A 39 2.00 -11.23 -10.31
C TRP A 39 3.08 -12.14 -10.87
N ILE A 40 4.38 -11.91 -10.59
CA ILE A 40 5.49 -12.64 -11.22
C ILE A 40 5.33 -14.17 -11.06
N SER A 41 4.96 -14.64 -9.86
CA SER A 41 4.79 -16.08 -9.61
C SER A 41 3.52 -16.68 -10.23
N ASN A 42 2.53 -15.84 -10.54
CA ASN A 42 1.18 -16.28 -10.95
C ASN A 42 0.87 -15.94 -12.41
N TYR A 43 1.82 -15.32 -13.11
CA TYR A 43 1.61 -14.77 -14.45
C TYR A 43 1.33 -15.86 -15.48
N ASP A 44 2.07 -16.97 -15.46
CA ASP A 44 1.90 -18.06 -16.42
C ASP A 44 0.52 -18.74 -16.33
N HIS A 45 -0.09 -18.75 -15.15
CA HIS A 45 -1.43 -19.31 -14.93
C HIS A 45 -2.57 -18.37 -15.35
N THR A 46 -2.30 -17.11 -15.66
CA THR A 46 -3.32 -16.05 -15.83
C THR A 46 -3.23 -15.32 -17.19
N LYS A 47 -2.37 -15.82 -18.09
CA LYS A 47 -1.98 -15.24 -19.40
C LYS A 47 -3.12 -14.73 -20.30
N ALA A 48 -4.32 -15.31 -20.22
CA ALA A 48 -5.35 -15.12 -21.25
C ALA A 48 -6.30 -13.92 -21.01
N ILE A 49 -6.39 -13.37 -19.80
CA ILE A 49 -7.63 -12.62 -19.44
C ILE A 49 -7.41 -11.10 -19.36
N PHE A 50 -6.17 -10.61 -19.26
CA PHE A 50 -5.94 -9.22 -18.79
C PHE A 50 -4.80 -8.48 -19.49
N LYS A 51 -4.87 -8.36 -20.83
CA LYS A 51 -3.97 -7.50 -21.63
C LYS A 51 -4.73 -6.30 -22.20
N ASN A 52 -4.04 -5.17 -22.31
CA ASN A 52 -4.53 -3.96 -23.01
C ASN A 52 -5.95 -3.53 -22.63
N CYS A 53 -6.16 -3.17 -21.37
CA CYS A 53 -7.45 -2.66 -20.90
C CYS A 53 -7.88 -1.43 -21.72
N LYS A 54 -8.88 -1.62 -22.60
CA LYS A 54 -9.49 -0.57 -23.44
C LYS A 54 -10.75 -0.05 -22.78
N LEU A 55 -10.91 1.26 -22.76
CA LEU A 55 -12.08 1.95 -22.25
C LEU A 55 -12.92 2.44 -23.42
N SER A 56 -14.24 2.29 -23.31
CA SER A 56 -15.18 2.82 -24.28
C SER A 56 -15.36 4.32 -24.08
N ALA A 57 -15.23 5.12 -25.15
CA ALA A 57 -15.51 6.56 -25.08
C ALA A 57 -16.99 6.88 -24.77
N ALA A 58 -17.89 5.90 -24.92
CA ALA A 58 -19.31 6.04 -24.59
C ALA A 58 -19.62 5.98 -23.08
N HIS A 59 -18.62 5.70 -22.23
CA HIS A 59 -18.80 5.57 -20.78
C HIS A 59 -18.10 6.68 -20.02
N GLU A 60 -18.63 6.97 -18.83
CA GLU A 60 -17.99 7.85 -17.86
C GLU A 60 -17.35 7.01 -16.75
N TYR A 61 -16.03 7.09 -16.61
CA TYR A 61 -15.28 6.29 -15.64
C TYR A 61 -14.96 7.09 -14.38
N PHE A 62 -15.27 6.53 -13.22
CA PHE A 62 -14.92 7.07 -11.91
C PHE A 62 -13.92 6.15 -11.23
N ILE A 63 -12.68 6.59 -11.17
CA ILE A 63 -11.56 5.80 -10.66
C ILE A 63 -11.20 6.27 -9.25
N VAL A 64 -11.51 5.45 -8.26
CA VAL A 64 -11.23 5.72 -6.84
C VAL A 64 -9.95 4.98 -6.45
N TYR A 65 -8.92 5.69 -5.98
CA TYR A 65 -7.63 5.07 -5.67
C TYR A 65 -6.80 5.85 -4.65
N ASP A 66 -5.84 5.18 -4.02
CA ASP A 66 -4.82 5.82 -3.19
C ASP A 66 -3.70 6.41 -4.05
N ASN A 67 -3.67 7.74 -4.15
CA ASN A 67 -2.64 8.44 -4.92
C ASN A 67 -1.28 8.54 -4.21
N CYS A 68 -1.17 8.01 -2.98
CA CYS A 68 0.09 7.79 -2.27
C CYS A 68 0.59 6.36 -2.39
N HIS A 69 -0.23 5.43 -2.91
CA HIS A 69 0.21 4.11 -3.31
C HIS A 69 0.82 4.17 -4.72
N THR A 70 2.15 3.99 -4.81
CA THR A 70 2.91 4.15 -6.05
C THR A 70 2.39 3.24 -7.16
N THR A 71 2.17 1.97 -6.85
CA THR A 71 1.68 0.98 -7.83
C THR A 71 0.32 1.35 -8.38
N ASP A 72 -0.62 1.80 -7.54
CA ASP A 72 -1.97 2.20 -7.98
C ASP A 72 -1.89 3.45 -8.86
N THR A 73 -1.04 4.40 -8.47
CA THR A 73 -0.81 5.60 -9.26
C THR A 73 -0.23 5.27 -10.65
N CYS A 74 0.70 4.32 -10.74
CA CYS A 74 1.25 3.87 -12.03
C CYS A 74 0.17 3.20 -12.89
N HIS A 75 -0.68 2.36 -12.30
CA HIS A 75 -1.79 1.74 -13.01
C HIS A 75 -2.81 2.74 -13.54
N VAL A 76 -3.25 3.69 -12.72
CA VAL A 76 -4.18 4.76 -13.14
C VAL A 76 -3.55 5.62 -14.24
N LYS A 77 -2.26 5.95 -14.14
CA LYS A 77 -1.55 6.67 -15.21
C LYS A 77 -1.53 5.88 -16.52
N ARG A 78 -1.27 4.56 -16.46
CA ARG A 78 -1.25 3.69 -17.64
C ARG A 78 -2.64 3.58 -18.27
N LEU A 79 -3.69 3.42 -17.44
CA LEU A 79 -5.09 3.44 -17.88
C LEU A 79 -5.42 4.74 -18.64
N MET A 80 -5.05 5.90 -18.10
CA MET A 80 -5.30 7.19 -18.77
C MET A 80 -4.53 7.32 -20.08
N PHE A 81 -3.24 6.96 -20.09
CA PHE A 81 -2.39 7.10 -21.26
C PHE A 81 -2.88 6.23 -22.42
N SER A 82 -3.26 4.98 -22.14
CA SER A 82 -3.73 4.03 -23.16
C SER A 82 -5.16 4.30 -23.62
N ASN A 83 -5.90 5.22 -22.97
CA ASN A 83 -7.33 5.46 -23.22
C ASN A 83 -7.65 6.96 -23.29
N ALA A 84 -6.88 7.71 -24.08
CA ALA A 84 -6.98 9.17 -24.16
C ALA A 84 -8.37 9.70 -24.60
N GLN A 85 -9.18 8.88 -25.25
CA GLN A 85 -10.54 9.26 -25.70
C GLN A 85 -11.62 9.06 -24.64
N ALA A 86 -11.34 8.34 -23.55
CA ALA A 86 -12.33 8.07 -22.51
C ALA A 86 -12.39 9.20 -21.47
N VAL A 87 -13.60 9.49 -20.97
CA VAL A 87 -13.79 10.44 -19.86
C VAL A 87 -13.48 9.74 -18.54
N ILE A 88 -12.34 10.10 -17.92
CA ILE A 88 -11.87 9.48 -16.67
C ILE A 88 -11.83 10.51 -15.53
N ASN A 89 -12.79 10.38 -14.61
CA ASN A 89 -12.88 11.11 -13.37
C ASN A 89 -12.05 10.44 -12.26
N ARG A 90 -11.03 11.14 -11.76
CA ARG A 90 -10.12 10.62 -10.72
C ARG A 90 -10.57 11.06 -9.33
N ILE A 91 -10.88 10.10 -8.46
CA ILE A 91 -11.23 10.32 -7.06
C ILE A 91 -10.07 9.81 -6.19
N LYS A 92 -9.22 10.75 -5.77
CA LYS A 92 -8.02 10.43 -4.99
C LYS A 92 -8.36 10.32 -3.50
N ILE A 93 -8.00 9.21 -2.88
CA ILE A 93 -8.12 8.99 -1.43
C ILE A 93 -6.74 8.69 -0.86
N PRO A 94 -5.93 9.74 -0.53
CA PRO A 94 -4.58 9.54 -0.03
C PRO A 94 -4.56 8.67 1.23
N PHE A 95 -3.61 7.72 1.27
CA PHE A 95 -3.31 6.82 2.38
C PHE A 95 -4.40 5.78 2.71
N SER A 96 -5.43 5.62 1.87
CA SER A 96 -6.42 4.54 2.07
C SER A 96 -5.85 3.14 1.83
N GLY A 97 -4.63 3.03 1.30
CA GLY A 97 -4.04 1.75 0.92
C GLY A 97 -4.56 1.24 -0.42
N HIS A 98 -4.03 0.08 -0.83
CA HIS A 98 -4.43 -0.55 -2.10
C HIS A 98 -5.91 -0.96 -2.09
N VAL A 99 -6.38 -1.57 -1.00
CA VAL A 99 -7.80 -1.89 -0.82
C VAL A 99 -8.47 -0.66 -0.22
N VAL A 100 -8.83 0.31 -1.07
CA VAL A 100 -9.47 1.56 -0.63
C VAL A 100 -10.76 1.30 0.17
N GLY A 101 -11.38 0.13 -0.04
CA GLY A 101 -12.50 -0.40 0.76
C GLY A 101 -12.26 -0.32 2.27
N ASP A 102 -11.03 -0.60 2.69
CA ASP A 102 -10.65 -0.73 4.09
C ASP A 102 -10.56 0.63 4.81
N PHE A 103 -10.58 1.74 4.06
CA PHE A 103 -10.60 3.07 4.65
C PHE A 103 -11.95 3.38 5.32
N SER A 104 -13.06 3.18 4.60
CA SER A 104 -14.43 3.29 5.13
C SER A 104 -15.45 2.93 4.05
N ALA A 105 -16.22 1.86 4.28
CA ALA A 105 -17.29 1.46 3.38
C ALA A 105 -18.41 2.52 3.29
N ALA A 106 -18.77 3.15 4.41
CA ALA A 106 -19.78 4.22 4.43
C ALA A 106 -19.35 5.44 3.61
N PHE A 107 -18.07 5.82 3.70
CA PHE A 107 -17.51 6.90 2.88
C PHE A 107 -17.58 6.56 1.39
N LEU A 108 -17.20 5.35 1.00
CA LEU A 108 -17.28 4.91 -0.39
C LEU A 108 -18.72 4.86 -0.90
N GLY A 109 -19.66 4.39 -0.07
CA GLY A 109 -21.09 4.43 -0.38
C GLY A 109 -21.61 5.84 -0.64
N SER A 110 -21.11 6.84 0.11
CA SER A 110 -21.46 8.25 -0.14
C SER A 110 -20.93 8.76 -1.49
N ILE A 111 -19.72 8.35 -1.88
CA ILE A 111 -19.14 8.71 -3.18
C ILE A 111 -19.97 8.10 -4.31
N VAL A 112 -20.31 6.82 -4.21
CA VAL A 112 -21.13 6.11 -5.21
C VAL A 112 -22.49 6.80 -5.36
N LYS A 113 -23.18 7.13 -4.26
CA LYS A 113 -24.45 7.87 -4.30
C LYS A 113 -24.32 9.23 -5.00
N SER A 114 -23.28 10.00 -4.70
CA SER A 114 -23.04 11.29 -5.36
C SER A 114 -22.76 11.15 -6.86
N ILE A 115 -22.08 10.08 -7.29
CA ILE A 115 -21.86 9.78 -8.72
C ILE A 115 -23.19 9.54 -9.43
N PHE A 116 -24.05 8.68 -8.88
CA PHE A 116 -25.35 8.38 -9.48
C PHE A 116 -26.27 9.61 -9.54
N ASN A 117 -26.25 10.44 -8.49
CA ASN A 117 -27.07 11.65 -8.40
C ASN A 117 -26.50 12.87 -9.14
N ASN A 118 -25.40 12.73 -9.90
CA ASN A 118 -24.71 13.85 -10.55
C ASN A 118 -24.33 15.01 -9.60
N SER A 119 -24.08 14.69 -8.33
CA SER A 119 -23.78 15.67 -7.27
C SER A 119 -22.36 15.53 -6.73
N LEU A 120 -21.46 14.90 -7.49
CA LEU A 120 -20.09 14.63 -7.05
C LEU A 120 -19.28 15.92 -6.85
N SER A 121 -18.94 16.22 -5.60
CA SER A 121 -18.04 17.32 -5.23
C SER A 121 -16.73 16.79 -4.65
N LEU A 122 -15.62 17.00 -5.37
CA LEU A 122 -14.28 16.62 -4.88
C LEU A 122 -13.91 17.39 -3.60
N ARG A 123 -14.46 18.59 -3.40
CA ARG A 123 -14.23 19.38 -2.18
C ARG A 123 -14.89 18.72 -0.97
N GLU A 124 -16.13 18.26 -1.12
CA GLU A 124 -16.88 17.58 -0.05
C GLU A 124 -16.27 16.22 0.27
N ILE A 125 -15.89 15.44 -0.74
CA ILE A 125 -15.14 14.19 -0.56
C ILE A 125 -13.88 14.43 0.25
N ASN A 126 -13.09 15.46 -0.09
CA ASN A 126 -11.88 15.78 0.63
C ASN A 126 -12.13 16.25 2.06
N LYS A 127 -13.20 17.01 2.31
CA LYS A 127 -13.63 17.42 3.64
C LYS A 127 -13.98 16.18 4.48
N LYS A 128 -14.87 15.33 3.97
CA LYS A 128 -15.33 14.13 4.68
C LYS A 128 -14.20 13.14 4.93
N ARG A 129 -13.30 12.94 3.97
CA ARG A 129 -12.08 12.14 4.16
C ARG A 129 -11.22 12.68 5.31
N LYS A 130 -11.03 13.99 5.41
CA LYS A 130 -10.23 14.61 6.49
C LYS A 130 -10.85 14.42 7.87
N GLU A 131 -12.17 14.34 7.95
CA GLU A 131 -12.91 14.03 9.18
C GLU A 131 -12.68 12.56 9.55
N LEU A 132 -12.91 11.63 8.62
CA LEU A 132 -12.85 10.18 8.88
C LEU A 132 -11.43 9.63 9.05
N ARG A 133 -10.40 10.31 8.53
CA ARG A 133 -9.03 9.77 8.53
C ARG A 133 -8.48 9.46 9.92
N VAL A 134 -8.97 10.14 10.97
CA VAL A 134 -8.51 9.93 12.34
C VAL A 134 -9.13 8.70 12.99
N GLU A 135 -10.09 8.07 12.32
CA GLU A 135 -10.75 6.84 12.78
C GLU A 135 -10.25 5.60 12.03
N SER A 136 -9.40 5.79 11.01
CA SER A 136 -8.93 4.70 10.16
C SER A 136 -7.50 4.25 10.57
N PRO A 137 -7.33 3.03 11.10
CA PRO A 137 -6.02 2.45 11.40
C PRO A 137 -5.13 2.42 10.16
N VAL A 138 -5.69 1.93 9.04
CA VAL A 138 -5.01 1.81 7.74
C VAL A 138 -4.46 3.16 7.27
N TYR A 139 -5.27 4.22 7.38
CA TYR A 139 -4.83 5.57 7.03
C TYR A 139 -3.62 6.01 7.84
N MET A 140 -3.68 5.82 9.17
CA MET A 140 -2.60 6.27 10.06
C MET A 140 -1.33 5.47 9.83
N MET A 141 -1.41 4.16 9.65
CA MET A 141 -0.27 3.32 9.31
C MET A 141 0.39 3.76 7.99
N ASN A 142 -0.40 3.96 6.93
CA ASN A 142 0.11 4.38 5.63
C ASN A 142 0.70 5.80 5.66
N LEU A 143 0.11 6.71 6.45
CA LEU A 143 0.65 8.04 6.68
C LEU A 143 2.02 7.99 7.39
N VAL A 144 2.13 7.23 8.48
CA VAL A 144 3.39 7.04 9.22
C VAL A 144 4.46 6.47 8.32
N LYS A 145 4.14 5.41 7.56
CA LYS A 145 5.05 4.81 6.58
C LYS A 145 5.52 5.83 5.55
N SER A 146 4.60 6.59 4.95
CA SER A 146 4.96 7.60 3.95
C SER A 146 5.83 8.73 4.52
N LEU A 147 5.56 9.17 5.76
CA LEU A 147 6.39 10.18 6.43
C LEU A 147 7.80 9.64 6.71
N PHE A 148 7.90 8.39 7.18
CA PHE A 148 9.17 7.72 7.39
C PHE A 148 9.96 7.57 6.09
N ASP A 149 9.34 7.08 5.01
CA ASP A 149 10.01 6.88 3.71
C ASP A 149 10.55 8.20 3.13
N ARG A 150 9.88 9.33 3.42
CA ARG A 150 10.34 10.68 3.05
C ARG A 150 11.34 11.30 4.01
N GLY A 151 11.87 10.54 4.98
CA GLY A 151 12.83 11.00 5.98
C GLY A 151 12.26 11.95 7.04
N LYS A 152 10.93 12.13 7.11
CA LYS A 152 10.25 13.03 8.07
C LYS A 152 10.06 12.32 9.42
N ASN A 153 11.15 11.80 9.98
CA ASN A 153 11.19 10.90 11.13
C ASN A 153 10.46 11.47 12.37
N GLN A 154 10.68 12.74 12.71
CA GLN A 154 9.99 13.39 13.84
C GLN A 154 8.47 13.46 13.64
N LYS A 155 8.01 13.78 12.43
CA LYS A 155 6.57 13.80 12.12
C LYS A 155 5.98 12.39 12.13
N ALA A 156 6.71 11.42 11.57
CA ALA A 156 6.28 10.02 11.61
C ALA A 156 6.10 9.53 13.06
N LEU A 157 7.06 9.83 13.94
CA LEU A 157 6.98 9.50 15.36
C LEU A 157 5.80 10.17 16.05
N TYR A 158 5.60 11.48 15.83
CA TYR A 158 4.47 12.22 16.37
C TYR A 158 3.12 11.59 16.01
N PHE A 159 2.91 11.23 14.74
CA PHE A 159 1.66 10.60 14.31
C PHE A 159 1.51 9.19 14.90
N LEU A 160 2.60 8.44 14.96
CA LEU A 160 2.59 7.09 15.52
C LEU A 160 2.21 7.09 17.01
N GLU A 161 2.77 8.02 17.80
CA GLU A 161 2.48 8.15 19.22
C GLU A 161 1.09 8.75 19.49
N LYS A 162 0.73 9.81 18.76
CA LYS A 162 -0.56 10.47 18.94
C LYS A 162 -1.76 9.58 18.62
N TYR A 163 -1.61 8.70 17.65
CA TYR A 163 -2.69 7.86 17.13
C TYR A 163 -2.45 6.37 17.38
N GLU A 164 -1.65 6.02 18.40
CA GLU A 164 -1.32 4.62 18.73
C GLU A 164 -2.58 3.77 18.97
N ASN A 165 -3.55 4.30 19.74
CA ASN A 165 -4.81 3.62 20.04
C ASN A 165 -5.69 3.38 18.80
N ILE A 166 -5.51 4.15 17.73
CA ILE A 166 -6.25 3.97 16.47
C ILE A 166 -5.53 2.99 15.56
N ILE A 167 -4.20 2.99 15.55
CA ILE A 167 -3.43 2.04 14.75
C ILE A 167 -3.69 0.61 15.24
N ASP A 168 -3.83 0.41 16.55
CA ASP A 168 -4.16 -0.87 17.22
C ASP A 168 -3.45 -2.09 16.59
N ASN A 169 -2.19 -1.87 16.23
CA ASN A 169 -1.33 -2.87 15.62
C ASN A 169 0.04 -2.74 16.26
N GLN A 170 0.22 -3.49 17.35
CA GLN A 170 1.40 -3.40 18.18
C GLN A 170 2.69 -3.74 17.42
N ASP A 171 2.63 -4.72 16.51
CA ASP A 171 3.74 -5.12 15.66
C ASP A 171 4.20 -3.99 14.74
N PHE A 172 3.25 -3.33 14.06
CA PHE A 172 3.52 -2.15 13.24
C PHE A 172 4.14 -1.03 14.08
N SER A 173 3.54 -0.72 15.23
CA SER A 173 4.00 0.35 16.12
C SER A 173 5.43 0.12 16.62
N CYS A 174 5.72 -1.08 17.11
CA CYS A 174 7.08 -1.45 17.55
C CYS A 174 8.08 -1.41 16.39
N LEU A 175 7.74 -1.95 15.22
CA LEU A 175 8.61 -1.95 14.05
C LEU A 175 8.95 -0.53 13.59
N PHE A 176 7.94 0.32 13.41
CA PHE A 176 8.16 1.67 12.91
C PHE A 176 8.83 2.58 13.95
N ARG A 177 8.51 2.46 15.25
CA ARG A 177 9.27 3.15 16.30
C ARG A 177 10.74 2.78 16.24
N SER A 178 11.05 1.49 16.17
CA SER A 178 12.43 1.02 16.10
C SER A 178 13.17 1.59 14.88
N ARG A 179 12.56 1.50 13.68
CA ARG A 179 13.11 2.06 12.44
C ARG A 179 13.33 3.57 12.53
N ILE A 180 12.36 4.32 13.07
CA ILE A 180 12.45 5.77 13.24
C ILE A 180 13.59 6.13 14.20
N TYR A 181 13.66 5.48 15.37
CA TYR A 181 14.73 5.72 16.34
C TYR A 181 16.11 5.39 15.80
N LEU A 182 16.24 4.32 15.02
CA LEU A 182 17.50 3.95 14.37
C LEU A 182 17.96 5.07 13.42
N ARG A 183 17.07 5.59 12.55
CA ARG A 183 17.39 6.73 11.67
C ARG A 183 17.70 8.02 12.42
N MET A 184 17.16 8.19 13.61
CA MET A 184 17.45 9.31 14.51
C MET A 184 18.71 9.08 15.37
N LYS A 185 19.48 8.01 15.12
CA LYS A 185 20.68 7.62 15.89
C LYS A 185 20.41 7.39 17.38
N LYS A 186 19.17 7.02 17.75
CA LYS A 186 18.76 6.67 19.12
C LYS A 186 18.76 5.15 19.29
N SER A 187 19.95 4.55 19.21
CA SER A 187 20.14 3.11 19.01
C SER A 187 19.55 2.24 20.13
N MET A 188 19.63 2.67 21.40
CA MET A 188 19.07 1.90 22.52
C MET A 188 17.54 1.88 22.50
N LEU A 189 16.90 2.99 22.14
CA LEU A 189 15.45 3.04 21.94
C LEU A 189 15.03 2.19 20.74
N ALA A 190 15.82 2.23 19.66
CA ALA A 190 15.60 1.38 18.50
C ALA A 190 15.63 -0.10 18.89
N LEU A 191 16.63 -0.52 19.67
CA LEU A 191 16.75 -1.89 20.16
C LEU A 191 15.57 -2.28 21.07
N ASN A 192 15.18 -1.41 22.01
CA ASN A 192 14.06 -1.68 22.90
C ASN A 192 12.79 -2.02 22.11
N PHE A 193 12.42 -1.18 21.14
CA PHE A 193 11.24 -1.43 20.30
C PHE A 193 11.42 -2.56 19.28
N ALA A 194 12.65 -2.87 18.86
CA ALA A 194 12.91 -4.06 18.05
C ALA A 194 12.68 -5.35 18.86
N ARG A 195 12.95 -5.30 20.17
CA ARG A 195 12.78 -6.43 21.11
C ARG A 195 11.35 -6.60 21.63
N MET A 196 10.63 -5.49 21.83
CA MET A 196 9.23 -5.53 22.24
C MET A 196 8.39 -6.29 21.22
N ASN A 197 7.64 -7.30 21.67
CA ASN A 197 6.85 -8.17 20.80
C ASN A 197 7.68 -8.74 19.66
N ILE A 198 8.84 -9.33 19.99
CA ILE A 198 9.52 -10.19 19.04
C ILE A 198 8.58 -11.37 18.74
N ASN A 199 7.80 -11.22 17.68
CA ASN A 199 7.21 -12.34 16.99
C ASN A 199 8.30 -12.93 16.08
N LEU A 200 8.98 -13.97 16.56
CA LEU A 200 10.02 -14.65 15.79
C LEU A 200 9.48 -15.27 14.50
N GLU A 201 8.17 -15.43 14.34
CA GLU A 201 7.54 -15.93 13.11
C GLU A 201 7.47 -14.86 12.03
N SER A 202 7.48 -13.58 12.40
CA SER A 202 7.54 -12.50 11.43
C SER A 202 8.97 -12.34 10.90
N GLU A 203 9.18 -12.80 9.67
CA GLU A 203 10.44 -12.65 8.95
C GLU A 203 10.90 -11.19 8.88
N GLU A 204 9.97 -10.25 8.62
CA GLU A 204 10.28 -8.82 8.57
C GLU A 204 10.82 -8.30 9.92
N ARG A 205 10.19 -8.71 11.03
CA ARG A 205 10.61 -8.31 12.38
C ARG A 205 11.98 -8.87 12.72
N LEU A 206 12.22 -10.13 12.37
CA LEU A 206 13.51 -10.79 12.59
C LEU A 206 14.62 -10.12 11.77
N ARG A 207 14.39 -9.84 10.48
CA ARG A 207 15.33 -9.08 9.64
C ARG A 207 15.61 -7.69 10.21
N HIS A 208 14.58 -6.99 10.68
CA HIS A 208 14.75 -5.67 11.28
C HIS A 208 15.58 -5.73 12.56
N LEU A 209 15.32 -6.70 13.46
CA LEU A 209 16.09 -6.90 14.68
C LEU A 209 17.58 -7.18 14.38
N ILE A 210 17.86 -8.08 13.43
CA ILE A 210 19.22 -8.38 12.96
C ILE A 210 19.92 -7.09 12.48
N SER A 211 19.21 -6.23 11.72
CA SER A 211 19.78 -4.96 11.25
C SER A 211 20.13 -4.00 12.40
N VAL A 212 19.36 -4.01 13.49
CA VAL A 212 19.65 -3.20 14.68
C VAL A 212 20.89 -3.73 15.42
N TYR A 213 21.01 -5.05 15.61
CA TYR A 213 22.22 -5.63 16.22
C TYR A 213 23.48 -5.37 15.38
N LYS A 214 23.38 -5.52 14.05
CA LYS A 214 24.47 -5.18 13.12
C LYS A 214 24.89 -3.72 13.28
N TYR A 215 23.93 -2.79 13.35
CA TYR A 215 24.21 -1.37 13.54
C TYR A 215 24.89 -1.06 14.89
N LEU A 216 24.57 -1.82 15.94
CA LEU A 216 25.18 -1.68 17.27
C LEU A 216 26.56 -2.35 17.39
N GLY A 217 26.99 -3.15 16.41
CA GLY A 217 28.21 -3.95 16.49
C GLY A 217 28.12 -5.15 17.42
N TRP A 218 26.90 -5.64 17.72
CA TRP A 218 26.68 -6.76 18.63
C TRP A 218 26.72 -8.08 17.85
N THR A 219 27.95 -8.62 17.72
CA THR A 219 28.25 -9.75 16.83
C THR A 219 27.57 -11.05 17.25
N HIS A 220 27.54 -11.36 18.55
CA HIS A 220 26.94 -12.60 19.06
C HIS A 220 25.43 -12.67 18.77
N GLU A 221 24.68 -11.62 19.12
CA GLU A 221 23.23 -11.57 18.86
C GLU A 221 22.94 -11.54 17.36
N PHE A 222 23.73 -10.80 16.58
CA PHE A 222 23.61 -10.79 15.13
C PHE A 222 23.71 -12.21 14.55
N GLU A 223 24.73 -12.98 14.95
CA GLU A 223 24.93 -14.37 14.49
C GLU A 223 23.79 -15.28 14.94
N LEU A 224 23.39 -15.19 16.22
CA LEU A 224 22.31 -15.99 16.78
C LEU A 224 21.01 -15.82 16.01
N PHE A 225 20.55 -14.57 15.83
CA PHE A 225 19.28 -14.30 15.15
C PHE A 225 19.35 -14.54 13.64
N SER A 226 20.52 -14.37 13.02
CA SER A 226 20.74 -14.74 11.62
C SER A 226 20.55 -16.24 11.40
N ASN A 227 21.09 -17.07 12.30
CA ASN A 227 20.90 -18.52 12.25
C ASN A 227 19.42 -18.92 12.42
N ILE A 228 18.67 -18.23 13.29
CA ILE A 228 17.23 -18.44 13.44
C ILE A 228 16.50 -18.11 12.12
N LEU A 229 16.83 -17.00 11.47
CA LEU A 229 16.21 -16.59 10.21
C LEU A 229 16.44 -17.62 9.09
N VAL A 230 17.68 -18.12 8.95
CA VAL A 230 18.02 -19.16 7.97
C VAL A 230 17.20 -20.42 8.18
N LYS A 231 17.14 -20.91 9.43
CA LYS A 231 16.37 -22.10 9.77
C LYS A 231 14.88 -21.95 9.45
N LYS A 232 14.32 -20.75 9.65
CA LYS A 232 12.89 -20.49 9.41
C LYS A 232 12.52 -20.35 7.94
N THR A 233 13.36 -19.70 7.15
CA THR A 233 13.02 -19.32 5.78
C THR A 233 13.40 -20.39 4.74
N ASN A 234 14.07 -21.48 5.17
CA ASN A 234 14.81 -22.38 4.27
C ASN A 234 15.69 -21.61 3.27
N ALA A 235 16.05 -20.37 3.60
CA ALA A 235 16.77 -19.50 2.70
C ALA A 235 18.20 -20.01 2.60
N SER A 236 18.65 -20.33 1.38
CA SER A 236 20.04 -20.67 1.12
C SER A 236 20.98 -19.58 1.64
N LYS A 237 22.22 -19.94 1.95
CA LYS A 237 23.32 -19.05 2.37
C LYS A 237 23.43 -17.75 1.52
N ARG A 238 23.01 -17.82 0.24
CA ARG A 238 22.90 -16.69 -0.71
C ARG A 238 22.00 -15.53 -0.25
N THR A 239 20.95 -15.79 0.52
CA THR A 239 20.03 -14.75 1.03
C THR A 239 20.64 -13.97 2.19
N LEU A 240 21.52 -14.59 2.98
CA LEU A 240 22.32 -13.91 3.99
C LEU A 240 23.38 -13.01 3.37
N ASP A 241 24.02 -13.45 2.28
CA ASP A 241 25.02 -12.65 1.57
C ASP A 241 24.42 -11.34 0.98
N PHE A 242 23.14 -11.35 0.62
CA PHE A 242 22.42 -10.13 0.22
C PHE A 242 22.15 -9.18 1.40
N LEU A 243 21.96 -9.71 2.62
CA LEU A 243 21.80 -8.90 3.84
C LEU A 243 23.12 -8.31 4.37
N ASN A 244 24.25 -8.85 3.89
CA ASN A 244 25.57 -8.36 4.22
C ASN A 244 26.01 -7.17 3.35
N ARG A 245 25.36 -6.92 2.22
CA ARG A 245 25.52 -5.74 1.36
C ARG A 245 24.63 -4.59 1.81
#